data_AF-A0A1I0TFJ8-F1
#
_entry.id   AF-A0A1I0TFJ8-F1
#
_cell.length_a   1.000
_cell.length_b   1.000
_cell.length_c   1.000
_cell.angle_alpha   90.00
_cell.angle_beta   90.00
_cell.angle_gamma   90.00
#
_symmetry.space_group_name_H-M   'P 1'
#
loop_
_entity.id
_entity.type
_entity.pdbx_description
1 polymer ?
#
loop_
_entity_poly.entity_id
_entity_poly.type
_entity_poly.pdbx_seq_one_letter_code
_entity_poly.pdbx_strand_id
1 'polypeptide(L)'
;MKKYFIAIAFFGIIHVAKSQDTKPAESFEKIISDNNLMLDQPKGFVKTEPIKNSAMLYEYAVIDTSKHIEIRYAIRSLTERVKEYKKWLETKKEGEIRINPNTMLSATLMAIAMNIAGGSNKPPSIQQFPNPAVKKDFNADAGFFTIVTPTKNFGKDYKFCMVVAIHKEDIADAYTFILTDEMENLKKYITPNIFNALRFK
;
A
#
# COMPACT_ATOMS: atom_id res chain seq x y z
N MET A 1 -35.57 48.51 -37.33
CA MET A 1 -36.35 47.91 -36.24
C MET A 1 -35.72 46.58 -35.83
N LYS A 2 -35.37 46.47 -34.54
CA LYS A 2 -34.96 45.32 -33.71
C LYS A 2 -34.15 44.16 -34.34
N LYS A 3 -32.85 44.13 -34.03
CA LYS A 3 -32.00 42.93 -34.08
C LYS A 3 -32.19 42.17 -32.75
N TYR A 4 -32.64 40.92 -32.78
CA TYR A 4 -32.72 40.06 -31.60
C TYR A 4 -31.39 39.31 -31.43
N PHE A 5 -30.67 39.59 -30.35
CA PHE A 5 -29.56 38.75 -29.88
C PHE A 5 -30.15 37.63 -29.02
N ILE A 6 -30.05 36.39 -29.48
CA ILE A 6 -30.33 35.21 -28.66
C ILE A 6 -29.08 34.94 -27.82
N ALA A 7 -29.13 35.32 -26.55
CA ALA A 7 -28.14 34.90 -25.56
C ALA A 7 -28.49 33.49 -25.09
N ILE A 8 -27.74 32.49 -25.55
CA ILE A 8 -27.84 31.12 -25.04
C ILE A 8 -27.03 31.08 -23.74
N ALA A 9 -27.73 31.15 -22.61
CA ALA A 9 -27.13 30.92 -21.30
C ALA A 9 -26.87 29.42 -21.12
N PHE A 10 -25.61 29.01 -21.23
CA PHE A 10 -25.16 27.69 -20.79
C PHE A 10 -25.18 27.66 -19.26
N PHE A 11 -26.30 27.22 -18.68
CA PHE A 11 -26.33 26.80 -17.28
C PHE A 11 -25.62 25.45 -17.18
N GLY A 12 -24.31 25.50 -16.90
CA GLY A 12 -23.54 24.33 -16.50
C GLY A 12 -24.11 23.79 -15.19
N ILE A 13 -24.77 22.64 -15.23
CA ILE A 13 -25.17 21.90 -14.04
C ILE A 13 -23.89 21.32 -13.43
N ILE A 14 -23.26 22.08 -12.53
CA ILE A 14 -22.20 21.56 -11.66
C ILE A 14 -22.88 20.54 -10.76
N HIS A 15 -22.74 19.25 -11.09
CA HIS A 15 -23.08 18.18 -10.18
C HIS A 15 -22.07 18.21 -9.04
N VAL A 16 -22.40 18.95 -7.98
CA VAL A 16 -21.75 18.78 -6.68
C VAL A 16 -22.14 17.39 -6.21
N ALA A 17 -21.27 16.41 -6.48
CA ALA A 17 -21.36 15.11 -5.86
C ALA A 17 -21.33 15.35 -4.35
N LYS A 18 -22.45 15.10 -3.67
CA LYS A 18 -22.49 15.07 -2.21
C LYS A 18 -21.48 14.02 -1.77
N SER A 19 -20.33 14.47 -1.26
CA SER A 19 -19.41 13.60 -0.54
C SER A 19 -20.19 12.99 0.61
N GLN A 20 -20.16 11.67 0.73
CA GLN A 20 -20.63 10.99 1.93
C GLN A 20 -19.96 11.64 3.15
N ASP A 21 -20.73 11.90 4.21
CA ASP A 21 -20.25 12.35 5.53
C ASP A 21 -19.30 11.30 6.12
N THR A 22 -18.07 11.29 5.62
CA THR A 22 -16.93 10.59 6.16
C THR A 22 -16.01 11.65 6.73
N LYS A 23 -15.51 11.47 7.96
CA LYS A 23 -14.35 12.22 8.47
C LYS A 23 -13.34 12.41 7.31
N PRO A 24 -12.72 13.60 7.17
CA PRO A 24 -11.71 13.81 6.14
C PRO A 24 -10.72 12.65 6.17
N ALA A 25 -10.48 12.02 5.02
CA ALA A 25 -9.47 10.97 4.92
C ALA A 25 -8.17 11.51 5.53
N GLU A 26 -7.64 10.78 6.50
CA GLU A 26 -6.40 11.16 7.17
C GLU A 26 -5.29 11.31 6.13
N SER A 27 -4.49 12.38 6.22
CA SER A 27 -3.41 12.59 5.25
C SER A 27 -2.36 11.49 5.37
N PHE A 28 -1.76 11.11 4.26
CA PHE A 28 -0.73 10.07 4.26
C PHE A 28 0.46 10.43 5.15
N GLU A 29 0.82 11.71 5.21
CA GLU A 29 1.87 12.25 6.07
C GLU A 29 1.57 12.01 7.56
N LYS A 30 0.30 12.12 7.96
CA LYS A 30 -0.12 11.82 9.33
C LYS A 30 -0.06 10.31 9.58
N ILE A 31 -0.54 9.50 8.64
CA ILE A 31 -0.49 8.03 8.75
C ILE A 31 0.95 7.53 8.93
N ILE A 32 1.91 8.00 8.13
CA ILE A 32 3.31 7.59 8.30
C ILE A 32 3.89 8.11 9.62
N SER A 33 3.55 9.33 10.04
CA SER A 33 4.04 9.90 11.31
C SER A 33 3.55 9.10 12.51
N ASP A 34 2.26 8.76 12.55
CA ASP A 34 1.64 8.02 13.66
C ASP A 34 2.16 6.59 13.78
N ASN A 35 2.68 6.02 12.69
CA ASN A 35 3.23 4.67 12.64
C ASN A 35 4.76 4.64 12.62
N ASN A 36 5.42 5.74 13.01
CA ASN A 36 6.87 5.88 13.06
C ASN A 36 7.58 5.49 11.75
N LEU A 37 7.00 5.88 10.61
CA LEU A 37 7.52 5.65 9.27
C LEU A 37 8.03 6.95 8.65
N MET A 38 8.91 6.82 7.67
CA MET A 38 9.29 7.88 6.75
C MET A 38 9.20 7.38 5.31
N LEU A 39 8.88 8.30 4.39
CA LEU A 39 8.92 8.06 2.96
C LEU A 39 9.89 9.06 2.31
N ASP A 40 11.01 8.57 1.82
CA ASP A 40 11.87 9.34 0.91
C ASP A 40 11.31 9.23 -0.50
N GLN A 41 10.55 10.23 -0.96
CA GLN A 41 9.93 10.18 -2.28
C GLN A 41 11.01 9.91 -3.36
N PRO A 42 10.85 8.85 -4.16
CA PRO A 42 11.84 8.53 -5.17
C PRO A 42 11.98 9.62 -6.24
N LYS A 43 13.23 9.96 -6.58
CA LYS A 43 13.52 10.97 -7.61
C LYS A 43 12.94 10.54 -8.97
N GLY A 44 12.31 11.48 -9.66
CA GLY A 44 11.70 11.25 -10.97
C GLY A 44 10.28 10.70 -10.93
N PHE A 45 9.75 10.36 -9.75
CA PHE A 45 8.35 9.98 -9.58
C PHE A 45 7.51 11.18 -9.16
N VAL A 46 6.31 11.28 -9.74
CA VAL A 46 5.30 12.29 -9.40
C VAL A 46 4.13 11.66 -8.69
N LYS A 47 3.50 12.38 -7.75
CA LYS A 47 2.32 11.89 -7.03
C LYS A 47 1.17 11.60 -8.01
N THR A 48 0.44 10.51 -7.77
CA THR A 48 -0.78 10.14 -8.50
C THR A 48 -1.85 9.69 -7.53
N GLU A 49 -3.11 9.75 -7.96
CA GLU A 49 -4.25 9.44 -7.11
C GLU A 49 -4.40 7.93 -6.87
N PRO A 50 -4.68 7.51 -5.63
CA PRO A 50 -5.07 6.14 -5.36
C PRO A 50 -6.30 5.72 -6.14
N ILE A 51 -6.27 4.49 -6.66
CA ILE A 51 -7.40 3.92 -7.38
C ILE A 51 -8.23 3.04 -6.46
N LYS A 52 -9.54 3.12 -6.63
CA LYS A 52 -10.47 2.18 -6.02
C LYS A 52 -10.20 0.78 -6.57
N ASN A 53 -10.00 -0.16 -5.66
CA ASN A 53 -9.77 -1.56 -5.97
C ASN A 53 -10.30 -2.40 -4.80
N SER A 54 -10.56 -3.69 -5.04
CA SER A 54 -11.06 -4.62 -4.02
C SER A 54 -10.00 -5.57 -3.48
N ALA A 55 -8.76 -5.51 -4.01
CA ALA A 55 -7.68 -6.40 -3.63
C ALA A 55 -6.95 -5.92 -2.37
N MET A 56 -6.51 -4.66 -2.38
CA MET A 56 -5.83 -3.99 -1.27
C MET A 56 -5.90 -2.48 -1.44
N LEU A 57 -6.55 -1.79 -0.50
CA LEU A 57 -6.55 -0.33 -0.45
C LEU A 57 -5.13 0.18 -0.14
N TYR A 58 -4.79 1.35 -0.66
CA TYR A 58 -3.51 1.99 -0.44
C TYR A 58 -3.72 3.51 -0.33
N GLU A 59 -2.87 4.17 0.43
CA GLU A 59 -3.10 5.56 0.82
C GLU A 59 -2.27 6.55 -0.01
N TYR A 60 -1.19 6.09 -0.64
CA TYR A 60 -0.31 6.95 -1.44
C TYR A 60 0.22 6.23 -2.68
N ALA A 61 0.37 6.97 -3.78
CA ALA A 61 1.01 6.47 -4.98
C ALA A 61 1.83 7.53 -5.70
N VAL A 62 2.89 7.06 -6.35
CA VAL A 62 3.73 7.85 -7.23
C VAL A 62 4.02 7.09 -8.52
N ILE A 63 4.20 7.80 -9.62
CA ILE A 63 4.38 7.21 -10.95
C ILE A 63 5.54 7.86 -11.69
N ASP A 64 6.30 7.06 -12.44
CA ASP A 64 7.20 7.50 -13.48
C ASP A 64 6.67 6.96 -14.81
N THR A 65 6.04 7.84 -15.59
CA THR A 65 5.44 7.48 -16.88
C THR A 65 6.48 7.17 -17.95
N SER A 66 7.70 7.73 -17.85
CA SER A 66 8.77 7.46 -18.81
C SER A 66 9.32 6.04 -18.66
N LYS A 67 9.33 5.52 -17.43
CA LYS A 67 9.80 4.18 -17.10
C LYS A 67 8.67 3.15 -17.03
N HIS A 68 7.41 3.59 -17.11
CA HIS A 68 6.23 2.75 -16.90
C HIS A 68 6.29 2.03 -15.55
N ILE A 69 6.53 2.78 -14.48
CA ILE A 69 6.57 2.25 -13.10
C ILE A 69 5.61 3.05 -12.22
N GLU A 70 4.71 2.36 -11.52
CA GLU A 70 3.90 2.94 -10.45
C GLU A 70 4.30 2.30 -9.12
N ILE A 71 4.44 3.12 -8.08
CA ILE A 71 4.71 2.65 -6.72
C ILE A 71 3.55 3.09 -5.83
N ARG A 72 3.01 2.15 -5.08
CA ARG A 72 1.89 2.37 -4.15
C ARG A 72 2.30 1.98 -2.75
N TYR A 73 1.80 2.69 -1.77
CA TYR A 73 2.15 2.49 -0.36
C TYR A 73 0.89 2.31 0.47
N ALA A 74 0.88 1.28 1.31
CA ALA A 74 -0.19 1.01 2.25
C ALA A 74 0.34 0.74 3.66
N ILE A 75 -0.24 1.39 4.68
CA ILE A 75 0.16 1.25 6.08
C ILE A 75 -0.98 0.61 6.87
N ARG A 76 -0.66 -0.40 7.70
CA ARG A 76 -1.60 -1.07 8.59
C ARG A 76 -1.07 -1.00 10.01
N SER A 77 -1.57 -0.03 10.76
CA SER A 77 -1.25 0.10 12.18
C SER A 77 -1.61 -1.18 12.95
N LEU A 78 -0.75 -1.53 13.90
CA LEU A 78 -0.96 -2.64 14.83
C LEU A 78 -1.27 -2.13 16.24
N THR A 79 -1.07 -0.85 16.53
CA THR A 79 -1.08 -0.28 17.89
C THR A 79 -2.31 -0.67 18.72
N GLU A 80 -3.53 -0.41 18.21
CA GLU A 80 -4.75 -0.77 18.97
C GLU A 80 -4.97 -2.29 19.05
N ARG A 81 -4.72 -3.03 17.96
CA ARG A 81 -4.85 -4.51 17.95
C ARG A 81 -3.91 -5.18 18.95
N VAL A 82 -2.68 -4.67 19.04
CA VAL A 82 -1.65 -5.13 19.97
C VAL A 82 -2.04 -4.80 21.41
N LYS A 83 -2.53 -3.59 21.66
CA LYS A 83 -3.03 -3.18 22.98
C LYS A 83 -4.19 -4.07 23.44
N GLU A 84 -5.16 -4.33 22.56
CA GLU A 84 -6.28 -5.25 22.82
C GLU A 84 -5.78 -6.68 23.06
N TYR A 85 -4.81 -7.14 22.29
CA TYR A 85 -4.20 -8.47 22.46
C TYR A 85 -3.49 -8.60 23.80
N LYS A 86 -2.68 -7.60 24.21
CA LYS A 86 -1.99 -7.57 25.51
C LYS A 86 -2.98 -7.55 26.67
N LYS A 87 -4.03 -6.74 26.59
CA LYS A 87 -5.12 -6.74 27.58
C LYS A 87 -5.83 -8.09 27.64
N TRP A 88 -6.09 -8.71 26.50
CA TRP A 88 -6.70 -10.04 26.47
C TRP A 88 -5.79 -11.09 27.13
N LEU A 89 -4.46 -11.04 26.94
CA LEU A 89 -3.52 -11.97 27.58
C LEU A 89 -3.61 -11.94 29.11
N GLU A 90 -3.90 -10.79 29.71
CA GLU A 90 -4.09 -10.63 31.16
C GLU A 90 -5.39 -11.27 31.67
N THR A 91 -6.42 -11.34 30.81
CA THR A 91 -7.78 -11.78 31.18
C THR A 91 -8.19 -13.12 30.59
N LYS A 92 -7.33 -13.74 29.77
CA LYS A 92 -7.69 -14.93 28.98
C LYS A 92 -8.07 -16.09 29.90
N LYS A 93 -9.06 -16.87 29.50
CA LYS A 93 -9.42 -18.11 30.19
C LYS A 93 -8.59 -19.27 29.65
N GLU A 94 -8.46 -20.32 30.46
CA GLU A 94 -7.84 -21.57 30.00
C GLU A 94 -8.55 -22.09 28.75
N GLY A 95 -7.75 -22.48 27.74
CA GLY A 95 -8.25 -22.92 26.44
C GLY A 95 -8.54 -21.81 25.43
N GLU A 96 -8.58 -20.53 25.81
CA GLU A 96 -8.75 -19.43 24.85
C GLU A 96 -7.44 -19.14 24.08
N ILE A 97 -7.57 -19.01 22.75
CA ILE A 97 -6.45 -18.69 21.86
C ILE A 97 -6.85 -17.50 20.98
N ARG A 98 -5.97 -16.50 20.92
CA ARG A 98 -5.98 -15.46 19.90
C ARG A 98 -4.60 -15.42 19.26
N ILE A 99 -4.55 -15.05 17.99
CA ILE A 99 -3.30 -14.93 17.26
C ILE A 99 -2.63 -13.62 17.65
N ASN A 100 -1.32 -13.65 17.92
CA ASN A 100 -0.53 -12.46 18.14
C ASN A 100 -0.50 -11.60 16.86
N PRO A 101 -0.93 -10.33 16.90
CA PRO A 101 -0.88 -9.45 15.73
C PRO A 101 0.52 -9.34 15.09
N ASN A 102 1.59 -9.38 15.89
CA ASN A 102 2.97 -9.22 15.39
C ASN A 102 3.47 -10.43 14.57
N THR A 103 2.79 -11.58 14.65
CA THR A 103 3.24 -12.79 13.94
C THR A 103 2.56 -12.98 12.57
N MET A 104 1.76 -12.02 12.12
CA MET A 104 0.85 -12.17 10.98
C MET A 104 1.38 -11.66 9.65
N LEU A 105 2.54 -11.01 9.59
CA LEU A 105 3.00 -10.33 8.37
C LEU A 105 3.05 -11.26 7.15
N SER A 106 3.67 -12.44 7.28
CA SER A 106 3.83 -13.39 6.16
C SER A 106 2.48 -13.92 5.65
N ALA A 107 1.59 -14.31 6.58
CA ALA A 107 0.24 -14.77 6.22
C ALA A 107 -0.60 -13.66 5.58
N THR A 108 -0.48 -12.43 6.08
CA THR A 108 -1.17 -11.26 5.53
C THR A 108 -0.64 -10.92 4.13
N LEU A 109 0.68 -10.98 3.92
CA LEU A 109 1.29 -10.79 2.61
C LEU A 109 0.82 -11.86 1.61
N MET A 110 0.73 -13.13 2.02
CA MET A 110 0.18 -14.19 1.18
C MET A 110 -1.25 -13.86 0.72
N ALA A 111 -2.12 -13.47 1.66
CA ALA A 111 -3.50 -13.09 1.33
C ALA A 111 -3.57 -11.89 0.39
N ILE A 112 -2.78 -10.84 0.64
CA ILE A 112 -2.68 -9.66 -0.24
C ILE A 112 -2.23 -10.08 -1.64
N ALA A 113 -1.18 -10.90 -1.75
CA ALA A 113 -0.65 -11.36 -3.03
C ALA A 113 -1.69 -12.19 -3.81
N MET A 114 -2.43 -13.07 -3.14
CA MET A 114 -3.52 -13.83 -3.75
C MET A 114 -4.66 -12.92 -4.22
N ASN A 115 -5.06 -11.92 -3.42
CA ASN A 115 -6.09 -10.96 -3.80
C ASN A 115 -5.68 -10.14 -5.03
N ILE A 116 -4.42 -9.68 -5.07
CA ILE A 116 -3.86 -8.95 -6.21
C ILE A 116 -3.86 -9.82 -7.46
N ALA A 117 -3.48 -11.09 -7.33
CA ALA A 117 -3.43 -12.05 -8.43
C ALA A 117 -4.82 -12.55 -8.89
N GLY A 118 -5.90 -12.27 -8.15
CA GLY A 118 -7.25 -12.72 -8.48
C GLY A 118 -7.52 -14.18 -8.15
N GLY A 119 -6.78 -14.75 -7.19
CA GLY A 119 -6.72 -16.19 -6.96
C GLY A 119 -5.75 -16.87 -7.92
N SER A 120 -5.05 -17.90 -7.45
CA SER A 120 -4.06 -18.62 -8.25
C SER A 120 -4.10 -20.11 -7.95
N ASN A 121 -3.93 -20.94 -8.98
CA ASN A 121 -3.84 -22.40 -8.83
C ASN A 121 -2.59 -22.83 -8.05
N LYS A 122 -1.63 -21.93 -7.86
CA LYS A 122 -0.44 -22.11 -7.03
C LYS A 122 -0.29 -20.89 -6.13
N PRO A 123 -0.05 -21.06 -4.82
CA PRO A 123 0.16 -19.93 -3.93
C PRO A 123 1.39 -19.10 -4.37
N PRO A 124 1.36 -17.77 -4.23
CA PRO A 124 2.53 -16.92 -4.44
C PRO A 124 3.73 -17.39 -3.60
N SER A 125 4.93 -17.32 -4.17
CA SER A 125 6.16 -17.62 -3.43
C SER A 125 6.56 -16.41 -2.60
N ILE A 126 6.40 -16.52 -1.28
CA ILE A 126 6.82 -15.49 -0.32
C ILE A 126 8.28 -15.73 0.05
N GLN A 127 9.11 -14.72 -0.14
CA GLN A 127 10.52 -14.74 0.20
C GLN A 127 10.78 -13.83 1.39
N GLN A 128 11.59 -14.28 2.34
CA GLN A 128 12.00 -13.48 3.49
C GLN A 128 13.35 -12.81 3.19
N PHE A 129 13.49 -11.53 3.57
CA PHE A 129 14.79 -10.88 3.54
C PHE A 129 15.67 -11.36 4.70
N PRO A 130 17.01 -11.34 4.55
CA PRO A 130 17.90 -11.55 5.68
C PRO A 130 17.65 -10.52 6.78
N ASN A 131 17.45 -10.96 8.03
CA ASN A 131 17.17 -10.07 9.17
C ASN A 131 18.17 -8.90 9.33
N PRO A 132 19.50 -9.08 9.13
CA PRO A 132 20.44 -7.96 9.20
C PRO A 132 20.16 -6.88 8.14
N ALA A 133 19.74 -7.27 6.94
CA ALA A 133 19.38 -6.32 5.87
C ALA A 133 18.07 -5.59 6.21
N VAL A 134 17.06 -6.31 6.72
CA VAL A 134 15.80 -5.70 7.18
C VAL A 134 16.06 -4.61 8.22
N LYS A 135 16.89 -4.93 9.22
CA LYS A 135 17.22 -4.00 10.29
C LYS A 135 17.99 -2.79 9.78
N LYS A 136 18.97 -3.00 8.90
CA LYS A 136 19.83 -1.94 8.36
C LYS A 136 19.08 -1.02 7.40
N ASP A 137 18.31 -1.59 6.48
CA ASP A 137 17.78 -0.88 5.32
C ASP A 137 16.38 -0.32 5.57
N PHE A 138 15.59 -0.97 6.45
CA PHE A 138 14.21 -0.58 6.75
C PHE A 138 13.96 -0.20 8.22
N ASN A 139 14.94 -0.37 9.11
CA ASN A 139 14.77 -0.33 10.57
C ASN A 139 13.59 -1.18 11.10
N ALA A 140 13.23 -2.20 10.34
CA ALA A 140 12.14 -3.13 10.63
C ALA A 140 12.66 -4.35 11.40
N ASP A 141 11.74 -5.14 11.94
CA ASP A 141 12.03 -6.36 12.69
C ASP A 141 11.81 -7.62 11.84
N ALA A 142 10.95 -7.54 10.82
CA ALA A 142 10.81 -8.56 9.77
C ALA A 142 10.50 -7.93 8.40
N GLY A 143 10.83 -8.65 7.33
CA GLY A 143 10.56 -8.19 5.97
C GLY A 143 10.46 -9.35 4.98
N PHE A 144 9.50 -9.22 4.06
CA PHE A 144 9.21 -10.22 3.04
C PHE A 144 8.95 -9.54 1.69
N PHE A 145 9.06 -10.32 0.62
CA PHE A 145 8.58 -9.89 -0.68
C PHE A 145 8.02 -11.05 -1.51
N THR A 146 7.25 -10.68 -2.53
CA THR A 146 6.79 -11.60 -3.56
C THR A 146 6.56 -10.85 -4.87
N ILE A 147 6.43 -11.58 -5.97
CA ILE A 147 6.09 -11.02 -7.27
C ILE A 147 4.90 -11.79 -7.81
N VAL A 148 3.87 -11.07 -8.24
CA VAL A 148 2.64 -11.62 -8.81
C VAL A 148 2.27 -10.92 -10.11
N THR A 149 1.47 -11.58 -10.93
CA THR A 149 0.76 -10.93 -12.05
C THR A 149 -0.54 -10.35 -11.49
N PRO A 150 -0.73 -9.02 -11.48
CA PRO A 150 -1.92 -8.42 -10.90
C PRO A 150 -3.12 -8.55 -11.84
N THR A 151 -4.33 -8.62 -11.28
CA THR A 151 -5.57 -8.46 -12.04
C THR A 151 -5.73 -7.03 -12.53
N LYS A 152 -6.59 -6.80 -13.53
CA LYS A 152 -6.92 -5.44 -13.99
C LYS A 152 -7.51 -4.54 -12.88
N ASN A 153 -8.19 -5.12 -11.91
CA ASN A 153 -8.78 -4.39 -10.78
C ASN A 153 -7.69 -3.69 -9.94
N PHE A 154 -6.55 -4.36 -9.72
CA PHE A 154 -5.43 -3.79 -8.99
C PHE A 154 -4.38 -3.19 -9.95
N GLY A 155 -3.87 -3.98 -10.88
CA GLY A 155 -2.75 -3.63 -11.75
C GLY A 155 -3.07 -2.71 -12.91
N LYS A 156 -4.34 -2.46 -13.23
CA LYS A 156 -4.77 -1.84 -14.50
C LYS A 156 -4.18 -2.62 -15.68
N ASP A 157 -3.19 -2.03 -16.36
CA ASP A 157 -2.51 -2.60 -17.51
C ASP A 157 -1.11 -3.16 -17.17
N TYR A 158 -0.63 -2.97 -15.92
CA TYR A 158 0.66 -3.49 -15.48
C TYR A 158 0.68 -5.02 -15.43
N LYS A 159 1.76 -5.61 -15.96
CA LYS A 159 1.92 -7.08 -16.04
C LYS A 159 2.52 -7.71 -14.78
N PHE A 160 3.28 -6.94 -14.00
CA PHE A 160 3.97 -7.42 -12.82
C PHE A 160 3.73 -6.48 -11.64
N CYS A 161 3.58 -7.07 -10.46
CA CYS A 161 3.54 -6.37 -9.19
C CYS A 161 4.49 -7.06 -8.21
N MET A 162 5.57 -6.39 -7.84
CA MET A 162 6.37 -6.78 -6.69
C MET A 162 5.74 -6.17 -5.44
N VAL A 163 5.50 -7.00 -4.43
CA VAL A 163 5.00 -6.57 -3.13
C VAL A 163 6.12 -6.74 -2.13
N VAL A 164 6.51 -5.65 -1.48
CA VAL A 164 7.45 -5.64 -0.34
C VAL A 164 6.64 -5.36 0.90
N ALA A 165 6.84 -6.15 1.95
CA ALA A 165 6.18 -5.99 3.24
C ALA A 165 7.23 -5.92 4.34
N ILE A 166 7.13 -4.91 5.21
CA ILE A 166 7.99 -4.75 6.38
C ILE A 166 7.14 -4.65 7.63
N HIS A 167 7.64 -5.20 8.74
CA HIS A 167 6.95 -5.24 10.03
C HIS A 167 7.83 -4.65 11.12
N LYS A 168 7.21 -3.85 11.98
CA LYS A 168 7.80 -3.36 13.21
C LYS A 168 6.93 -3.78 14.39
N GLU A 169 7.55 -4.45 15.35
CA GLU A 169 6.88 -5.01 16.52
C GLU A 169 6.04 -3.92 17.19
N ASP A 170 4.78 -4.23 17.49
CA ASP A 170 3.81 -3.37 18.18
C ASP A 170 3.41 -2.07 17.45
N ILE A 171 3.99 -1.79 16.28
CA ILE A 171 3.81 -0.53 15.56
C ILE A 171 2.92 -0.72 14.33
N ALA A 172 3.43 -1.34 13.28
CA ALA A 172 2.70 -1.45 12.01
C ALA A 172 3.28 -2.50 11.06
N ASP A 173 2.44 -2.90 10.11
CA ASP A 173 2.87 -3.49 8.85
C ASP A 173 2.82 -2.41 7.75
N ALA A 174 3.85 -2.35 6.91
CA ALA A 174 3.91 -1.42 5.78
C ALA A 174 4.17 -2.18 4.48
N TYR A 175 3.46 -1.80 3.43
CA TYR A 175 3.48 -2.47 2.13
C TYR A 175 3.85 -1.49 1.02
N THR A 176 4.80 -1.89 0.19
CA THR A 176 5.17 -1.19 -1.04
C THR A 176 4.85 -2.08 -2.24
N PHE A 177 3.99 -1.60 -3.14
CA PHE A 177 3.64 -2.28 -4.38
C PHE A 177 4.34 -1.58 -5.54
N ILE A 178 5.19 -2.30 -6.26
CA ILE A 178 5.94 -1.79 -7.41
C ILE A 178 5.36 -2.46 -8.64
N LEU A 179 4.66 -1.68 -9.46
CA LEU A 179 4.00 -2.15 -10.68
C LEU A 179 4.81 -1.76 -11.92
N THR A 180 4.93 -2.69 -12.85
CA THR A 180 5.67 -2.49 -14.11
C THR A 180 5.16 -3.42 -15.21
N ASP A 181 5.33 -3.00 -16.46
CA ASP A 181 5.02 -3.80 -17.64
C ASP A 181 6.14 -4.82 -17.97
N GLU A 182 7.35 -4.53 -17.51
CA GLU A 182 8.56 -5.31 -17.83
C GLU A 182 9.27 -5.75 -16.55
N MET A 183 9.58 -7.05 -16.43
CA MET A 183 10.30 -7.61 -15.27
C MET A 183 11.70 -7.01 -15.14
N GLU A 184 12.35 -6.70 -16.27
CA GLU A 184 13.69 -6.11 -16.28
C GLU A 184 13.72 -4.70 -15.68
N ASN A 185 12.59 -3.99 -15.65
CA ASN A 185 12.51 -2.70 -14.94
C ASN A 185 12.73 -2.86 -13.43
N LEU A 186 12.34 -4.00 -12.84
CA LEU A 186 12.61 -4.26 -11.43
C LEU A 186 14.11 -4.29 -11.16
N LYS A 187 14.89 -4.96 -11.99
CA LYS A 187 16.35 -5.01 -11.83
C LYS A 187 17.03 -3.69 -12.19
N LYS A 188 16.56 -3.03 -13.25
CA LYS A 188 17.23 -1.86 -13.83
C LYS A 188 16.97 -0.58 -13.05
N TYR A 189 15.74 -0.39 -12.56
CA TYR A 189 15.31 0.90 -12.02
C TYR A 189 14.97 0.85 -10.53
N ILE A 190 14.65 -0.31 -9.97
CA ILE A 190 14.33 -0.42 -8.54
C ILE A 190 15.64 -0.55 -7.75
N THR A 191 16.28 0.59 -7.58
CA THR A 191 17.49 0.75 -6.75
C THR A 191 17.13 0.72 -5.25
N PRO A 192 18.11 0.55 -4.35
CA PRO A 192 17.87 0.65 -2.90
C PRO A 192 17.14 1.94 -2.48
N ASN A 193 17.34 3.05 -3.18
CA ASN A 193 16.65 4.32 -2.87
C ASN A 193 15.14 4.29 -3.17
N ILE A 194 14.69 3.44 -4.08
CA ILE A 194 13.26 3.22 -4.35
C ILE A 194 12.74 2.10 -3.45
N PHE A 195 13.52 1.03 -3.33
CA PHE A 195 13.16 -0.17 -2.59
C PHE A 195 13.00 0.11 -1.09
N ASN A 196 13.90 0.92 -0.52
CA ASN A 196 13.96 1.27 0.90
C ASN A 196 13.37 2.66 1.19
N ALA A 197 12.65 3.24 0.21
CA ALA A 197 12.07 4.57 0.30
C ALA A 197 11.13 4.70 1.50
N LEU A 198 10.28 3.67 1.71
CA LEU A 198 9.42 3.55 2.88
C LEU A 198 10.10 2.67 3.92
N ARG A 199 10.35 3.23 5.11
CA ARG A 199 11.01 2.54 6.22
C ARG A 199 10.61 3.12 7.57
N PHE A 200 10.88 2.37 8.65
CA PHE A 200 10.68 2.88 10.01
C PHE A 200 11.78 3.87 10.39
N LYS A 201 11.45 4.84 11.25
CA LYS A 201 12.42 5.78 11.83
C LYS A 201 13.20 5.12 12.94
#